data_AF-H8ZCI6-F1
#
_entry.id   AF-H8ZCI6-F1
#
_cell.length_a   1.000
_cell.length_b   1.000
_cell.length_c   1.000
_cell.angle_alpha   90.00
_cell.angle_beta   90.00
_cell.angle_gamma   90.00
#
_symmetry.space_group_name_H-M   'P 1'
#
loop_
_entity.id
_entity.type
_entity.pdbx_description
1 polymer ?
#
loop_
_entity_poly.entity_id
_entity_poly.type
_entity_poly.pdbx_seq_one_letter_code
_entity_poly.pdbx_strand_id
1 'polypeptide(L)'
;MAQQVGHEQKSPEEKQLEIKKREEREEKERKEKQEYEEHLQRLRNLIKEDQKTNMEKAKVEIDGIRAMQTVSLREAQIKPLTTCGERQIEGSNGEEIRLKIIHETKKQLHTLKADATVDMFRKILIQNFGIKNPKAFISTVGEIDFSVPSTTLKSIGVSDMDTIYVHKL
;
A
#
# COMPACT_ATOMS: atom_id res chain seq x y z
N MET A 1 0.00 -70.86 -49.92
CA MET A 1 -0.21 -69.44 -49.56
C MET A 1 1.10 -68.92 -49.01
N ALA A 2 1.82 -68.05 -49.75
CA ALA A 2 3.10 -67.49 -49.34
C ALA A 2 3.01 -65.97 -49.40
N GLN A 3 3.01 -65.32 -48.24
CA GLN A 3 3.13 -63.87 -48.13
C GLN A 3 4.63 -63.52 -48.19
N GLN A 4 5.04 -62.93 -49.32
CA GLN A 4 6.33 -62.24 -49.44
C GLN A 4 6.23 -60.92 -48.67
N VAL A 5 6.94 -60.84 -47.54
CA VAL A 5 7.23 -59.57 -46.87
C VAL A 5 8.40 -58.94 -47.61
N GLY A 6 8.09 -57.96 -48.47
CA GLY A 6 9.10 -57.14 -49.12
C GLY A 6 9.78 -56.24 -48.08
N HIS A 7 10.99 -56.60 -47.68
CA HIS A 7 11.88 -55.67 -46.98
C HIS A 7 12.47 -54.72 -48.00
N GLU A 8 11.87 -53.53 -48.16
CA GLU A 8 12.52 -52.42 -48.86
C GLU A 8 13.73 -51.97 -48.04
N GLN A 9 14.93 -52.40 -48.46
CA GLN A 9 16.18 -51.84 -47.99
C GLN A 9 16.30 -50.42 -48.56
N LYS A 10 15.96 -49.40 -47.76
CA LYS A 10 16.17 -47.98 -48.09
C LYS A 10 17.58 -47.77 -48.67
N SER A 11 17.65 -47.02 -49.76
CA SER A 11 18.91 -46.69 -50.44
C SER A 11 19.89 -46.02 -49.47
N PRO A 12 21.21 -46.26 -49.61
CA PRO A 12 22.23 -45.55 -48.81
C PRO A 12 22.06 -44.03 -48.83
N GLU A 13 21.57 -43.48 -49.95
CA GLU A 13 21.31 -42.05 -50.12
C GLU A 13 20.10 -41.58 -49.30
N GLU A 14 19.03 -42.36 -49.24
CA GLU A 14 17.85 -42.07 -48.43
C GLU A 14 18.16 -42.13 -46.92
N LYS A 15 19.00 -43.07 -46.51
CA LYS A 15 19.47 -43.18 -45.12
C LYS A 15 20.32 -41.97 -44.72
N GLN A 16 21.20 -41.48 -45.60
CA GLN A 16 21.97 -40.26 -45.32
C GLN A 16 21.09 -39.01 -45.27
N LEU A 17 20.05 -38.94 -46.11
CA LEU A 17 19.12 -37.82 -46.12
C LEU A 17 18.26 -37.76 -44.84
N GLU A 18 17.84 -38.92 -44.32
CA GLU A 18 17.13 -39.01 -43.03
C GLU A 18 18.00 -38.59 -41.85
N ILE A 19 19.29 -38.95 -41.86
CA ILE A 19 20.24 -38.53 -40.82
C ILE A 19 20.42 -37.01 -40.82
N LYS A 20 20.67 -36.39 -41.99
CA LYS A 20 20.80 -34.93 -42.09
C LYS A 20 19.54 -34.19 -41.63
N LYS A 21 18.34 -34.64 -42.01
CA LYS A 21 17.07 -34.04 -41.57
C LYS A 21 16.81 -34.19 -40.07
N ARG A 22 17.42 -35.18 -39.43
CA ARG A 22 17.35 -35.38 -37.98
C ARG A 22 18.34 -34.47 -37.27
N GLU A 23 19.58 -34.38 -37.77
CA GLU A 23 20.60 -33.46 -37.27
C GLU A 23 20.15 -32.00 -37.34
N GLU A 24 19.56 -31.56 -38.46
CA GLU A 24 19.01 -30.20 -38.61
C GLU A 24 17.88 -29.90 -37.61
N ARG A 25 17.03 -30.90 -37.31
CA ARG A 25 15.96 -30.76 -36.32
C ARG A 25 16.52 -30.66 -34.90
N GLU A 26 17.47 -31.51 -34.56
CA GLU A 26 18.13 -31.49 -33.25
C GLU A 26 18.92 -30.19 -33.03
N GLU A 27 19.56 -29.66 -34.07
CA GLU A 27 20.25 -28.35 -33.99
C GLU A 27 19.27 -27.20 -33.82
N LYS A 28 18.14 -27.22 -34.54
CA LYS A 28 17.11 -26.19 -34.42
C LYS A 28 16.47 -26.18 -33.03
N GLU A 29 16.13 -27.35 -32.48
CA GLU A 29 15.60 -27.48 -31.12
C GLU A 29 16.61 -27.03 -30.05
N ARG A 30 17.93 -27.27 -30.25
CA ARG A 30 18.95 -26.75 -29.33
C ARG A 30 19.02 -25.23 -29.34
N LYS A 31 18.97 -24.61 -30.53
CA LYS A 31 18.98 -23.15 -30.65
C LYS A 31 17.74 -22.53 -30.00
N GLU A 32 16.56 -23.06 -30.27
CA GLU A 32 15.30 -22.59 -29.66
C GLU A 32 15.32 -22.74 -28.12
N LYS A 33 15.87 -23.85 -27.60
CA LYS A 33 16.05 -24.03 -26.15
C LYS A 33 17.02 -23.02 -25.55
N GLN A 34 18.15 -22.77 -26.21
CA GLN A 34 19.13 -21.78 -25.76
C GLN A 34 18.54 -20.36 -25.74
N GLU A 35 17.84 -19.95 -26.80
CA GLU A 35 17.17 -18.65 -26.88
C GLU A 35 16.11 -18.49 -25.78
N TYR A 36 15.35 -19.56 -25.50
CA TYR A 36 14.37 -19.56 -24.42
C TYR A 36 15.02 -19.43 -23.03
N GLU A 37 16.11 -20.15 -22.78
CA GLU A 37 16.87 -20.04 -21.53
C GLU A 37 17.48 -18.65 -21.35
N GLU A 38 18.05 -18.07 -22.41
CA GLU A 38 18.53 -16.69 -22.39
C GLU A 38 17.42 -15.69 -22.08
N HIS A 39 16.25 -15.85 -22.69
CA HIS A 39 15.10 -15.00 -22.43
C HIS A 39 14.64 -15.09 -20.97
N LEU A 40 14.56 -16.30 -20.41
CA LEU A 40 14.26 -16.49 -18.98
C LEU A 40 15.30 -15.83 -18.08
N GLN A 41 16.59 -15.89 -18.46
CA GLN A 41 17.65 -15.23 -17.70
C GLN A 41 17.55 -13.71 -17.76
N ARG A 42 17.19 -13.13 -18.93
CA ARG A 42 16.92 -11.69 -19.06
C ARG A 42 15.77 -11.26 -18.16
N LEU A 43 14.66 -12.02 -18.14
CA LEU A 43 13.53 -11.74 -17.25
C LEU A 43 13.92 -11.79 -15.77
N ARG A 44 14.72 -12.79 -15.36
CA ARG A 44 15.24 -12.87 -13.98
C ARG A 44 16.09 -11.66 -13.61
N ASN A 45 16.94 -11.19 -14.53
CA ASN A 45 17.77 -10.01 -14.31
C ASN A 45 16.90 -8.75 -14.15
N LEU A 46 15.86 -8.61 -14.98
CA LEU A 46 14.94 -7.48 -14.94
C LEU A 46 14.17 -7.42 -13.60
N ILE A 47 13.71 -8.58 -13.10
CA ILE A 47 13.07 -8.69 -11.78
C ILE A 47 14.04 -8.27 -10.66
N LYS A 48 15.30 -8.71 -10.73
CA LYS A 48 16.32 -8.35 -9.73
C LYS A 48 16.62 -6.84 -9.72
N GLU A 49 16.71 -6.22 -10.89
CA GLU A 49 16.93 -4.77 -11.00
C GLU A 49 15.74 -3.97 -10.46
N ASP A 50 14.51 -4.39 -10.78
CA ASP A 50 13.31 -3.72 -10.29
C ASP A 50 13.18 -3.84 -8.76
N GLN A 51 13.45 -5.02 -8.20
CA GLN A 51 13.51 -5.21 -6.74
C GLN A 51 14.55 -4.31 -6.08
N LYS A 52 15.76 -4.22 -6.65
CA LYS A 52 16.83 -3.35 -6.14
C LYS A 52 16.40 -1.88 -6.16
N THR A 53 15.82 -1.44 -7.27
CA THR A 53 15.36 -0.05 -7.45
C THR A 53 14.26 0.31 -6.46
N ASN A 54 13.30 -0.59 -6.23
CA ASN A 54 12.21 -0.36 -5.28
C ASN A 54 12.71 -0.31 -3.83
N MET A 55 13.66 -1.18 -3.47
CA MET A 55 14.29 -1.14 -2.15
C MET A 55 15.09 0.15 -1.92
N GLU A 56 15.78 0.65 -2.94
CA GLU A 56 16.54 1.90 -2.87
C GLU A 56 15.61 3.11 -2.71
N LYS A 57 14.51 3.17 -3.47
CA LYS A 57 13.47 4.20 -3.32
C LYS A 57 12.86 4.19 -1.91
N ALA A 58 12.51 3.00 -1.40
CA ALA A 58 11.96 2.87 -0.05
C ALA A 58 12.94 3.34 1.03
N LYS A 59 14.25 3.05 0.88
CA LYS A 59 15.28 3.53 1.81
C LYS A 59 15.39 5.05 1.81
N VAL A 60 15.40 5.67 0.63
CA VAL A 60 15.44 7.14 0.49
C VAL A 60 14.22 7.79 1.14
N GLU A 61 13.04 7.21 1.00
CA GLU A 61 11.81 7.71 1.61
C GLU A 61 11.87 7.65 3.15
N ILE A 62 12.35 6.52 3.70
CA ILE A 62 12.56 6.34 5.15
C ILE A 62 13.60 7.34 5.69
N ASP A 63 14.72 7.49 5.00
CA ASP A 63 15.78 8.42 5.40
C ASP A 63 15.30 9.88 5.32
N GLY A 64 14.48 10.22 4.31
CA GLY A 64 13.83 11.53 4.19
C GLY A 64 12.86 11.83 5.33
N ILE A 65 12.02 10.85 5.72
CA ILE A 65 11.12 10.99 6.88
C ILE A 65 11.92 11.20 8.17
N ARG A 66 12.99 10.42 8.37
CA ARG A 66 13.86 10.56 9.55
C ARG A 66 14.53 11.92 9.59
N ALA A 67 15.04 12.43 8.47
CA ALA A 67 15.64 13.76 8.39
C ALA A 67 14.63 14.85 8.79
N MET A 68 13.40 14.80 8.28
CA MET A 68 12.33 15.75 8.64
C MET A 68 11.96 15.70 10.12
N GLN A 69 11.95 14.51 10.73
CA GLN A 69 11.69 14.36 12.17
C GLN A 69 12.84 14.91 13.03
N THR A 70 14.09 14.86 12.54
CA THR A 70 15.27 15.32 13.27
C THR A 70 15.53 16.83 13.17
N VAL A 71 14.82 17.57 12.31
CA VAL A 71 14.81 19.04 12.31
C VAL A 71 13.91 19.55 13.44
N SER A 72 14.15 19.07 14.66
CA SER A 72 13.54 19.60 15.87
C SER A 72 14.29 20.87 16.24
N LEU A 73 13.73 22.03 15.85
CA LEU A 73 14.16 23.30 16.42
C LEU A 73 13.90 23.22 17.92
N ARG A 74 14.95 23.37 18.75
CA ARG A 74 14.77 23.51 20.20
C ARG A 74 13.76 24.63 20.41
N GLU A 75 12.71 24.40 21.20
CA GLU A 75 11.62 25.37 21.42
C GLU A 75 12.13 26.77 21.77
N ALA A 76 13.29 26.86 22.44
CA ALA A 76 14.00 28.11 22.75
C ALA A 76 14.39 28.98 21.52
N GLN A 77 14.39 28.43 20.31
CA GLN A 77 14.81 29.12 19.07
C GLN A 77 13.64 29.45 18.14
N ILE A 78 12.41 29.04 18.47
CA ILE A 78 11.21 29.33 17.67
C ILE A 78 10.56 30.60 18.22
N LYS A 79 10.85 31.77 17.62
CA LYS A 79 10.08 33.00 17.89
C LYS A 79 8.88 33.08 16.94
N PRO A 80 7.64 33.16 17.45
CA PRO A 80 6.46 33.40 16.61
C PRO A 80 6.57 34.76 15.90
N LEU A 81 6.27 34.81 14.60
CA LEU A 81 6.38 36.03 13.77
C LEU A 81 5.13 36.94 13.84
N THR A 82 4.14 36.63 14.66
CA THR A 82 2.88 37.39 14.82
C THR A 82 2.39 37.12 16.26
N THR A 83 1.97 38.06 17.11
CA THR A 83 1.18 39.27 16.91
C THR A 83 1.40 40.28 18.05
N CYS A 84 1.46 41.58 17.72
CA CYS A 84 1.18 42.66 18.66
C CYS A 84 -0.24 42.53 19.24
N GLY A 85 -0.41 42.83 20.53
CA GLY A 85 -1.68 43.29 21.12
C GLY A 85 -2.64 42.22 21.66
N GLU A 86 -2.70 42.14 22.99
CA GLU A 86 -3.89 41.86 23.83
C GLU A 86 -4.92 40.83 23.36
N ARG A 87 -4.87 39.63 23.97
CA ARG A 87 -5.86 39.13 24.96
C ARG A 87 -5.39 37.75 25.42
N GLN A 88 -5.03 37.64 26.69
CA GLN A 88 -4.95 36.34 27.35
C GLN A 88 -6.37 35.79 27.43
N ILE A 89 -6.69 34.83 26.56
CA ILE A 89 -7.81 33.93 26.78
C ILE A 89 -7.23 32.85 27.69
N GLU A 90 -7.70 32.81 28.93
CA GLU A 90 -7.39 31.73 29.88
C GLU A 90 -7.71 30.38 29.22
N GLY A 91 -6.66 29.65 28.85
CA GLY A 91 -6.78 28.35 28.22
C GLY A 91 -7.36 27.36 29.20
N SER A 92 -8.56 26.82 28.90
CA SER A 92 -8.95 25.53 29.47
C SER A 92 -7.99 24.49 28.90
N ASN A 93 -6.92 24.18 29.64
CA ASN A 93 -5.95 23.13 29.34
C ASN A 93 -6.61 21.74 29.39
N GLY A 94 -7.46 21.43 28.41
CA GLY A 94 -7.83 20.05 28.11
C GLY A 94 -6.83 19.51 27.10
N GLU A 95 -6.30 18.30 27.33
CA GLU A 95 -5.58 17.59 26.27
C GLU A 95 -6.48 17.51 25.03
N GLU A 96 -5.95 17.89 23.86
CA GLU A 96 -6.67 17.77 22.58
C GLU A 96 -6.15 16.55 21.81
N ILE A 97 -7.06 15.86 21.13
CA ILE A 97 -6.76 14.76 20.21
C ILE A 97 -7.13 15.18 18.78
N ARG A 98 -6.30 14.81 17.82
CA ARG A 98 -6.52 15.06 16.38
C ARG A 98 -6.93 13.77 15.70
N LEU A 99 -8.01 13.79 14.93
CA LEU A 99 -8.56 12.63 14.26
C LEU A 99 -8.62 12.87 12.76
N LYS A 100 -8.17 11.90 11.97
CA LYS A 100 -8.30 11.93 10.51
C LYS A 100 -9.56 11.21 10.10
N ILE A 101 -10.59 11.97 9.71
CA ILE A 101 -11.87 11.44 9.28
C ILE A 101 -11.86 11.28 7.76
N ILE A 102 -12.17 10.07 7.30
CA ILE A 102 -12.26 9.72 5.88
C ILE A 102 -13.69 9.27 5.58
N HIS A 103 -14.35 9.98 4.68
CA HIS A 103 -15.68 9.62 4.17
C HIS A 103 -15.69 9.79 2.64
N GLU A 104 -15.91 8.70 1.92
CA GLU A 104 -15.83 8.66 0.44
C GLU A 104 -14.50 9.24 -0.07
N THR A 105 -14.54 10.36 -0.79
CA THR A 105 -13.37 11.08 -1.31
C THR A 105 -12.89 12.19 -0.37
N LYS A 106 -13.67 12.53 0.67
CA LYS A 106 -13.35 13.60 1.62
C LYS A 106 -12.46 13.07 2.74
N LYS A 107 -11.33 13.74 2.95
CA LYS A 107 -10.39 13.49 4.04
C LYS A 107 -10.19 14.79 4.81
N GLN A 108 -10.49 14.81 6.10
CA GLN A 108 -10.35 16.00 6.92
C GLN A 108 -9.74 15.66 8.27
N LEU A 109 -8.82 16.50 8.74
CA LEU A 109 -8.30 16.44 10.10
C LEU A 109 -9.23 17.25 11.01
N HIS A 110 -9.54 16.71 12.19
CA HIS A 110 -10.37 17.34 13.19
C HIS A 110 -9.72 17.30 14.55
N THR A 111 -9.77 18.41 15.27
CA THR A 111 -9.27 18.50 16.64
C THR A 111 -10.44 18.48 17.61
N LEU A 112 -10.38 17.59 18.59
CA LEU A 112 -11.37 17.41 19.65
C LEU A 112 -10.68 17.43 21.00
N LYS A 113 -11.45 17.71 22.07
CA LYS A 113 -10.94 17.48 23.42
C LYS A 113 -10.79 15.98 23.67
N ALA A 114 -9.81 15.60 24.49
CA ALA A 114 -9.52 14.19 24.81
C ALA A 114 -10.68 13.50 25.57
N ASP A 115 -11.50 14.27 26.27
CA ASP A 115 -12.72 13.83 26.94
C ASP A 115 -13.97 13.88 26.05
N ALA A 116 -13.82 14.16 24.75
CA ALA A 116 -14.92 14.20 23.82
C ALA A 116 -15.67 12.85 23.80
N THR A 117 -17.00 12.95 23.80
CA THR A 117 -17.88 11.78 23.80
C THR A 117 -18.22 11.33 22.38
N VAL A 118 -18.71 10.10 22.27
CA VAL A 118 -19.23 9.53 21.02
C VAL A 118 -20.38 10.39 20.45
N ASP A 119 -21.22 11.00 21.29
CA ASP A 119 -22.27 11.93 20.84
C ASP A 119 -21.70 13.20 20.19
N MET A 120 -20.64 13.79 20.77
CA MET A 120 -19.97 14.94 20.17
C MET A 120 -19.38 14.57 18.80
N PHE A 121 -18.73 13.41 18.70
CA PHE A 121 -18.23 12.89 17.44
C PHE A 121 -19.35 12.67 16.42
N ARG A 122 -20.49 12.11 16.82
CA ARG A 122 -21.66 11.94 15.96
C ARG A 122 -22.17 13.29 15.42
N LYS A 123 -22.27 14.31 16.27
CA LYS A 123 -22.68 15.66 15.86
C LYS A 123 -21.75 16.25 14.82
N ILE A 124 -20.44 16.05 14.96
CA ILE A 124 -19.44 16.47 13.97
C ILE A 124 -19.66 15.79 12.63
N LEU A 125 -19.92 14.48 12.61
CA LEU A 125 -20.19 13.76 11.37
C LEU A 125 -21.47 14.25 10.68
N ILE A 126 -22.49 14.63 11.46
CA ILE A 126 -23.71 15.23 10.93
C ILE A 126 -23.43 16.64 10.37
N GLN A 127 -22.74 17.49 11.13
CA GLN A 127 -22.54 18.90 10.78
C GLN A 127 -21.56 19.08 9.62
N ASN A 128 -20.42 18.40 9.66
CA ASN A 128 -19.31 18.64 8.72
C ASN A 128 -19.36 17.70 7.51
N PHE A 129 -19.92 16.50 7.68
CA PHE A 129 -20.01 15.50 6.61
C PHE A 129 -21.45 15.23 6.14
N GLY A 130 -22.48 15.75 6.82
CA GLY A 130 -23.88 15.58 6.41
C GLY A 130 -24.44 14.18 6.66
N ILE A 131 -23.82 13.38 7.53
CA ILE A 131 -24.15 11.96 7.71
C ILE A 131 -25.10 11.78 8.89
N LYS A 132 -26.39 11.52 8.62
CA LYS A 132 -27.42 11.34 9.67
C LYS A 132 -27.23 10.06 10.51
N ASN A 133 -26.87 8.96 9.84
CA ASN A 133 -26.65 7.64 10.44
C ASN A 133 -25.24 7.14 10.10
N PRO A 134 -24.21 7.63 10.82
CA PRO A 134 -22.84 7.24 10.55
C PRO A 134 -22.57 5.83 11.09
N LYS A 135 -21.86 5.02 10.29
CA LYS A 135 -21.13 3.84 10.74
C LYS A 135 -19.64 4.17 10.65
N ALA A 136 -18.92 4.12 11.75
CA ALA A 136 -17.53 4.55 11.83
C ALA A 136 -16.63 3.40 12.28
N PHE A 137 -15.45 3.32 11.68
CA PHE A 137 -14.49 2.24 11.90
C PHE A 137 -13.08 2.82 12.08
N ILE A 138 -12.36 2.32 13.07
CA ILE A 138 -10.97 2.63 13.35
C ILE A 138 -10.17 1.37 13.09
N SER A 139 -9.10 1.45 12.30
CA SER A 139 -8.29 0.26 11.95
C SER A 139 -7.70 -0.47 13.16
N THR A 140 -7.46 0.23 14.27
CA THR A 140 -6.84 -0.31 15.49
C THR A 140 -7.84 -0.90 16.48
N VAL A 141 -9.08 -0.39 16.54
CA VAL A 141 -10.07 -0.77 17.58
C VAL A 141 -11.34 -1.40 17.02
N GLY A 142 -11.61 -1.23 15.73
CA GLY A 142 -12.80 -1.76 15.08
C GLY A 142 -13.92 -0.73 14.93
N GLU A 143 -15.15 -1.21 14.93
CA GLU A 143 -16.34 -0.35 14.77
C GLU A 143 -16.62 0.47 16.03
N ILE A 144 -16.93 1.75 15.85
CA ILE A 144 -17.37 2.64 16.92
C ILE A 144 -18.86 2.42 17.16
N ASP A 145 -19.21 1.99 18.37
CA ASP A 145 -20.60 1.87 18.78
C ASP A 145 -21.20 3.23 19.16
N PHE A 146 -22.12 3.72 18.33
CA PHE A 146 -22.86 4.97 18.55
C PHE A 146 -24.07 4.80 19.50
N SER A 147 -24.36 3.60 19.98
CA SER A 147 -25.48 3.33 20.89
C SER A 147 -25.24 3.83 22.32
N VAL A 148 -23.97 4.04 22.70
CA VAL A 148 -23.56 4.51 24.03
C VAL A 148 -22.99 5.94 23.96
N PRO A 149 -23.85 6.97 23.84
CA PRO A 149 -23.45 8.34 23.51
C PRO A 149 -22.58 9.04 24.56
N SER A 150 -22.66 8.61 25.83
CA SER A 150 -21.91 9.17 26.96
C SER A 150 -20.47 8.66 27.03
N THR A 151 -20.14 7.59 26.33
CA THR A 151 -18.79 7.01 26.33
C THR A 151 -17.80 7.98 25.68
N THR A 152 -16.62 8.11 26.27
CA THR A 152 -15.55 8.94 25.71
C THR A 152 -14.85 8.23 24.56
N LEU A 153 -14.35 9.00 23.60
CA LEU A 153 -13.54 8.44 22.51
C LEU A 153 -12.30 7.71 23.04
N LYS A 154 -11.67 8.24 24.10
CA LYS A 154 -10.52 7.60 24.76
C LYS A 154 -10.87 6.22 25.36
N SER A 155 -12.05 6.07 25.97
CA SER A 155 -12.47 4.79 26.56
C SER A 155 -12.75 3.69 25.54
N ILE A 156 -13.08 4.05 24.29
CA ILE A 156 -13.19 3.10 23.18
C ILE A 156 -11.87 2.97 22.41
N GLY A 157 -10.75 3.40 22.99
CA GLY A 157 -9.41 3.23 22.42
C GLY A 157 -9.03 4.21 21.31
N VAL A 158 -9.82 5.26 21.06
CA VAL A 158 -9.45 6.29 20.08
C VAL A 158 -8.28 7.11 20.63
N SER A 159 -7.22 7.22 19.83
CA SER A 159 -5.97 7.90 20.15
C SER A 159 -5.71 9.09 19.22
N ASP A 160 -4.73 9.94 19.57
CA ASP A 160 -4.30 11.04 18.70
C ASP A 160 -3.77 10.49 17.35
N MET A 161 -4.13 11.19 16.28
CA MET A 161 -3.84 10.89 14.88
C MET A 161 -4.48 9.60 14.34
N ASP A 162 -5.43 9.00 15.07
CA ASP A 162 -6.19 7.86 14.55
C ASP A 162 -6.97 8.23 13.28
N THR A 163 -7.00 7.26 12.37
CA THR A 163 -7.78 7.37 11.13
C THR A 163 -9.11 6.67 11.29
N ILE A 164 -10.19 7.43 11.15
CA ILE A 164 -11.57 6.96 11.26
C ILE A 164 -12.20 6.94 9.88
N TYR A 165 -12.59 5.76 9.43
CA TYR A 165 -13.34 5.55 8.19
C TYR A 165 -14.82 5.62 8.52
N VAL A 166 -15.55 6.50 7.83
CA VAL A 166 -16.98 6.70 8.06
C VAL A 166 -17.73 6.32 6.80
N HIS A 167 -18.81 5.58 7.00
CA HIS A 167 -19.75 5.18 5.97
C HIS A 167 -21.15 5.66 6.35
N LYS A 168 -21.93 6.00 5.32
CA LYS A 168 -23.35 6.28 5.46
C LYS A 168 -24.13 4.96 5.34
N LEU A 169 -25.04 4.72 6.29
CA LEU A 169 -26.05 3.67 6.20
C LEU A 169 -27.27 4.13 5.37
#